data_AF-A0A5N9HTI5-F1
#
_entry.id   AF-A0A5N9HTI5-F1
#
_cell.length_a   1.000
_cell.length_b   1.000
_cell.length_c   1.000
_cell.angle_alpha   90.00
_cell.angle_beta   90.00
_cell.angle_gamma   90.00
#
_symmetry.space_group_name_H-M   'P 1'
#
loop_
_entity.id
_entity.type
_entity.pdbx_description
1 polymer ?
#
loop_
_entity_poly.entity_id
_entity_poly.type
_entity_poly.pdbx_seq_one_letter_code
_entity_poly.pdbx_strand_id
1 'polypeptide(L)'
;MSNSQVFYRKWRPTRFDEVAGQQHVTQTLKRAISTDRVSHAYLFTGPRGVGKTSTARILAKALNSERTEDGEPITESEVSKAIDEGRYLDLIEIDAASNRGIEDIRELRENVQYQPVSGQYKVYIIDEVHMLTDHAFNALLKTLEEPPPNIVMILATTDAHKLPATIVSRCQRYDFKRLSNEDVIERLIEVCESENVETEPSVLEMIARAAWGSLRDAENLLEQLHISYGQTGENSIPSEITEAQARELLGLGDTATSTELANALLAKDTPQALTIINREAERGADLNALRSGTVDALRVSMLMKAGVDDSITQGSEFSEAMSAAARPARLNHIIQILTALGQAEISGSTSSPLPLELAVVKATAKTSRPKTTTVNPTLEETALPASTTATARNSDMRIKPTSESEQISTPRRREKTPAEEKWDKVLWAMRRTKNRKFVVGPLLRNVAVPEPEGNRFTLRFKSNSIKNNFMEEMQDQRSKDALKTAITDTYGSGLELEVRSPSEAVEETDPNEDSREKTGVNVSAAQESAMVRAAMAMGAKVISEDTTNQKSNTD
;
A
#
# COMPACT_ATOMS: atom_id res chain seq x y z
N MET A 1 -36.35 3.16 -11.38
CA MET A 1 -35.14 3.91 -10.98
C MET A 1 -34.07 2.88 -10.76
N SER A 2 -33.03 2.87 -11.60
CA SER A 2 -31.93 1.92 -11.52
C SER A 2 -31.20 2.11 -10.19
N ASN A 3 -31.44 1.22 -9.23
CA ASN A 3 -30.73 1.23 -7.96
C ASN A 3 -29.33 0.64 -8.23
N SER A 4 -28.46 1.45 -8.86
CA SER A 4 -27.07 1.12 -9.19
C SER A 4 -26.19 1.20 -7.93
N GLN A 5 -26.56 0.43 -6.91
CA GLN A 5 -25.74 0.25 -5.73
C GLN A 5 -24.88 -1.00 -5.91
N VAL A 6 -23.58 -0.82 -5.67
CA VAL A 6 -22.61 -1.92 -5.64
C VAL A 6 -23.02 -3.02 -4.67
N PHE A 7 -22.77 -4.28 -5.03
CA PHE A 7 -23.28 -5.45 -4.32
C PHE A 7 -22.90 -5.43 -2.84
N TYR A 8 -21.65 -5.12 -2.51
CA TYR A 8 -21.20 -5.10 -1.11
C TYR A 8 -21.83 -4.01 -0.23
N ARG A 9 -22.55 -3.05 -0.83
CA ARG A 9 -23.38 -2.08 -0.10
C ARG A 9 -24.82 -2.56 -0.01
N LYS A 10 -25.37 -3.07 -1.13
CA LYS A 10 -26.74 -3.57 -1.21
C LYS A 10 -26.98 -4.79 -0.31
N TRP A 11 -26.00 -5.69 -0.27
CA TRP A 11 -26.05 -6.97 0.46
C TRP A 11 -25.39 -6.94 1.83
N ARG A 12 -25.10 -5.73 2.34
CA ARG A 12 -24.57 -5.54 3.68
C ARG A 12 -25.56 -6.12 4.71
N PRO A 13 -25.11 -6.99 5.63
CA PRO A 13 -26.01 -7.60 6.60
C PRO A 13 -26.63 -6.55 7.52
N THR A 14 -27.91 -6.73 7.80
CA THR A 14 -28.76 -5.84 8.60
C THR A 14 -29.07 -6.39 9.98
N ARG A 15 -28.91 -7.71 10.16
CA ARG A 15 -29.11 -8.47 11.40
C ARG A 15 -27.85 -9.24 11.79
N PHE A 16 -27.74 -9.62 13.07
CA PHE A 16 -26.56 -10.37 13.53
C PHE A 16 -26.52 -11.78 12.94
N ASP A 17 -27.68 -12.40 12.72
CA ASP A 17 -27.79 -13.73 12.11
C ASP A 17 -27.34 -13.76 10.63
N GLU A 18 -27.32 -12.61 9.94
CA GLU A 18 -26.91 -12.48 8.54
C GLU A 18 -25.38 -12.32 8.38
N VAL A 19 -24.64 -12.17 9.48
CA VAL A 19 -23.18 -12.01 9.43
C VAL A 19 -22.51 -13.37 9.26
N ALA A 20 -22.12 -13.68 8.02
CA ALA A 20 -21.44 -14.93 7.66
C ALA A 20 -20.18 -15.19 8.51
N GLY A 21 -19.97 -16.45 8.94
CA GLY A 21 -18.75 -16.96 9.57
C GLY A 21 -18.25 -16.28 10.86
N GLN A 22 -19.05 -15.43 11.51
CA GLN A 22 -18.65 -14.70 12.74
C GLN A 22 -19.56 -15.02 13.95
N GLN A 23 -20.11 -16.22 14.02
CA GLN A 23 -21.10 -16.62 15.03
C GLN A 23 -20.58 -16.43 16.48
N HIS A 24 -19.28 -16.61 16.71
CA HIS A 24 -18.69 -16.38 18.04
C HIS A 24 -18.76 -14.92 18.50
N VAL A 25 -18.69 -13.97 17.56
CA VAL A 25 -18.84 -12.53 17.85
C VAL A 25 -20.31 -12.19 18.02
N THR A 26 -21.13 -12.55 17.04
CA THR A 26 -22.54 -12.13 16.97
C THR A 26 -23.36 -12.69 18.13
N GLN A 27 -23.17 -13.96 18.50
CA GLN A 27 -23.86 -14.56 19.65
C GLN A 27 -23.49 -13.87 20.97
N THR A 28 -22.23 -13.47 21.12
CA THR A 28 -21.77 -12.78 22.33
C THR A 28 -22.38 -11.37 22.42
N LEU A 29 -22.45 -10.65 21.29
CA LEU A 29 -23.11 -9.34 21.23
C LEU A 29 -24.61 -9.43 21.50
N LYS A 30 -25.32 -10.38 20.86
CA LYS A 30 -26.75 -10.66 21.11
C LYS A 30 -27.03 -10.88 22.60
N ARG A 31 -26.22 -11.71 23.25
CA ARG A 31 -26.33 -11.96 24.70
C ARG A 31 -26.04 -10.73 25.55
N ALA A 32 -25.04 -9.93 25.20
CA ALA A 32 -24.73 -8.69 25.92
C ALA A 32 -25.90 -7.70 25.86
N ILE A 33 -26.57 -7.62 24.71
CA ILE A 33 -27.75 -6.76 24.48
C ILE A 33 -28.96 -7.28 25.27
N SER A 34 -29.28 -8.58 25.17
CA SER A 34 -30.46 -9.15 25.84
C SER A 34 -30.34 -9.19 27.37
N THR A 35 -29.10 -9.24 27.89
CA THR A 35 -28.82 -9.20 29.34
C THR A 35 -28.53 -7.80 29.88
N ASP A 36 -28.67 -6.75 29.06
CA ASP A 36 -28.40 -5.35 29.41
C ASP A 36 -26.97 -5.12 29.96
N ARG A 37 -25.99 -5.86 29.41
CA ARG A 37 -24.57 -5.79 29.74
C ARG A 37 -23.76 -5.14 28.63
N VAL A 38 -24.25 -4.02 28.12
CA VAL A 38 -23.60 -3.25 27.06
C VAL A 38 -22.36 -2.54 27.61
N SER A 39 -21.19 -2.77 26.99
CA SER A 39 -19.96 -2.03 27.27
C SER A 39 -20.01 -0.61 26.68
N HIS A 40 -19.35 0.35 27.33
CA HIS A 40 -19.15 1.69 26.79
C HIS A 40 -18.16 1.70 25.60
N ALA A 41 -17.31 0.68 25.47
CA ALA A 41 -16.31 0.59 24.41
C ALA A 41 -16.10 -0.84 23.90
N TYR A 42 -16.06 -0.97 22.57
CA TYR A 42 -15.83 -2.20 21.82
C TYR A 42 -14.64 -2.04 20.88
N LEU A 43 -13.78 -3.05 20.80
CA LEU A 43 -12.69 -3.12 19.82
C LEU A 43 -12.93 -4.31 18.88
N PHE A 44 -13.30 -4.02 17.65
CA PHE A 44 -13.46 -5.00 16.58
C PHE A 44 -12.18 -5.08 15.77
N THR A 45 -11.50 -6.22 15.85
CA THR A 45 -10.23 -6.41 15.14
C THR A 45 -10.27 -7.63 14.24
N GLY A 46 -9.62 -7.55 13.08
CA GLY A 46 -9.53 -8.64 12.14
C GLY A 46 -9.31 -8.16 10.71
N PRO A 47 -9.09 -9.07 9.76
CA PRO A 47 -8.80 -8.73 8.36
C PRO A 47 -9.86 -7.82 7.73
N ARG A 48 -9.52 -7.14 6.63
CA ARG A 48 -10.51 -6.33 5.90
C ARG A 48 -11.61 -7.22 5.31
N GLY A 49 -12.82 -6.67 5.15
CA GLY A 49 -13.92 -7.34 4.45
C GLY A 49 -14.62 -8.49 5.20
N VAL A 50 -14.26 -8.76 6.46
CA VAL A 50 -14.86 -9.81 7.31
C VAL A 50 -16.12 -9.38 8.08
N GLY A 51 -16.64 -8.16 7.83
CA GLY A 51 -17.89 -7.69 8.45
C GLY A 51 -17.77 -6.86 9.73
N LYS A 52 -16.59 -6.33 10.09
CA LYS A 52 -16.39 -5.48 11.29
C LYS A 52 -17.34 -4.27 11.34
N THR A 53 -17.30 -3.41 10.32
CA THR A 53 -18.11 -2.19 10.25
C THR A 53 -19.59 -2.50 10.09
N SER A 54 -19.94 -3.57 9.37
CA SER A 54 -21.32 -4.03 9.26
C SER A 54 -21.88 -4.47 10.62
N THR A 55 -21.11 -5.28 11.37
CA THR A 55 -21.49 -5.70 12.74
C THR A 55 -21.60 -4.51 13.69
N ALA A 56 -20.75 -3.49 13.54
CA ALA A 56 -20.81 -2.27 14.33
C ALA A 56 -22.13 -1.50 14.09
N ARG A 57 -22.59 -1.41 12.83
CA ARG A 57 -23.89 -0.82 12.50
C ARG A 57 -25.05 -1.65 13.05
N ILE A 58 -24.99 -2.98 12.95
CA ILE A 58 -26.02 -3.87 13.52
C ILE A 58 -26.12 -3.67 15.04
N LEU A 59 -24.97 -3.57 15.72
CA LEU A 59 -24.94 -3.24 17.15
C LEU A 59 -25.55 -1.86 17.43
N ALA A 60 -25.23 -0.84 16.63
CA ALA A 60 -25.85 0.48 16.77
C ALA A 60 -27.38 0.44 16.61
N LYS A 61 -27.90 -0.38 15.68
CA LYS A 61 -29.35 -0.62 15.55
C LYS A 61 -29.88 -1.27 16.83
N ALA A 62 -29.31 -2.38 17.27
CA ALA A 62 -29.82 -3.14 18.42
C ALA A 62 -29.80 -2.35 19.75
N LEU A 63 -28.97 -1.31 19.84
CA LEU A 63 -28.95 -0.38 20.97
C LEU A 63 -30.02 0.71 20.89
N ASN A 64 -30.49 1.08 19.69
CA ASN A 64 -31.34 2.26 19.48
C ASN A 64 -32.71 1.96 18.88
N SER A 65 -32.91 0.78 18.30
CA SER A 65 -34.17 0.34 17.71
C SER A 65 -34.88 -0.70 18.58
N GLU A 66 -36.13 -0.97 18.23
CA GLU A 66 -36.86 -2.12 18.77
C GLU A 66 -36.10 -3.41 18.44
N ARG A 67 -36.12 -4.34 19.40
CA ARG A 67 -35.36 -5.59 19.31
C ARG A 67 -36.19 -6.79 19.73
N THR A 68 -35.82 -7.96 19.24
CA THR A 68 -36.37 -9.24 19.70
C THR A 68 -35.83 -9.60 21.09
N GLU A 69 -36.44 -10.60 21.74
CA GLU A 69 -35.96 -11.11 23.04
C GLU A 69 -34.51 -11.61 22.98
N ASP A 70 -34.09 -12.14 21.83
CA ASP A 70 -32.74 -12.65 21.59
C ASP A 70 -31.72 -11.54 21.26
N GLY A 71 -32.12 -10.26 21.29
CA GLY A 71 -31.24 -9.11 21.07
C GLY A 71 -30.99 -8.76 19.60
N GLU A 72 -31.80 -9.27 18.66
CA GLU A 72 -31.75 -8.85 17.24
C GLU A 72 -32.48 -7.53 17.03
N PRO A 73 -31.92 -6.57 16.27
CA PRO A 73 -32.66 -5.38 15.87
C PRO A 73 -33.80 -5.73 14.89
N ILE A 74 -34.94 -5.06 15.04
CA ILE A 74 -36.04 -5.15 14.07
C ILE A 74 -35.69 -4.28 12.86
N THR A 75 -35.59 -4.90 11.69
CA THR A 75 -35.14 -4.30 10.43
C THR A 75 -36.11 -3.27 9.86
N GLU A 76 -37.41 -3.45 10.11
CA GLU A 76 -38.48 -2.61 9.57
C GLU A 76 -38.71 -1.32 10.37
N SER A 77 -38.06 -1.17 11.52
CA SER A 77 -38.20 0.01 12.37
C SER A 77 -37.62 1.26 11.70
N GLU A 78 -38.19 2.43 12.01
CA GLU A 78 -37.73 3.71 11.44
C GLU A 78 -36.28 4.02 11.82
N VAL A 79 -35.85 3.61 13.03
CA VAL A 79 -34.45 3.76 13.47
C VAL A 79 -33.52 2.87 12.65
N SER A 80 -33.87 1.60 12.44
CA SER A 80 -33.05 0.68 11.62
C SER A 80 -32.89 1.18 10.19
N LYS A 81 -33.97 1.63 9.55
CA LYS A 81 -33.93 2.25 8.22
C LYS A 81 -33.08 3.52 8.19
N ALA A 82 -33.24 4.41 9.17
CA ALA A 82 -32.47 5.65 9.25
C ALA A 82 -30.96 5.38 9.42
N ILE A 83 -30.59 4.33 10.17
CA ILE A 83 -29.20 3.88 10.32
C ILE A 83 -28.66 3.33 8.99
N ASP A 84 -29.43 2.48 8.29
CA ASP A 84 -29.00 1.92 7.00
C ASP A 84 -28.79 2.99 5.92
N GLU A 85 -29.66 3.99 5.90
CA GLU A 85 -29.58 5.15 5.01
C GLU A 85 -28.51 6.18 5.44
N GLY A 86 -27.88 6.01 6.61
CA GLY A 86 -26.86 6.92 7.13
C GLY A 86 -27.40 8.30 7.55
N ARG A 87 -28.70 8.39 7.89
CA ARG A 87 -29.37 9.65 8.29
C ARG A 87 -29.62 9.74 9.80
N TYR A 88 -29.23 8.73 10.57
CA TYR A 88 -29.47 8.67 12.02
C TYR A 88 -28.46 9.54 12.80
N LEU A 89 -28.97 10.56 13.51
CA LEU A 89 -28.13 11.60 14.15
C LEU A 89 -27.27 11.07 15.31
N ASP A 90 -27.75 10.05 16.02
CA ASP A 90 -27.05 9.47 17.16
C ASP A 90 -26.07 8.36 16.76
N LEU A 91 -25.86 8.14 15.46
CA LEU A 91 -24.81 7.29 14.92
C LEU A 91 -23.80 8.16 14.16
N ILE A 92 -22.58 8.24 14.68
CA ILE A 92 -21.49 8.99 14.07
C ILE A 92 -20.44 8.01 13.58
N GLU A 93 -20.26 7.95 12.26
CA GLU A 93 -19.24 7.11 11.61
C GLU A 93 -18.05 7.96 11.17
N ILE A 94 -16.86 7.59 11.63
CA ILE A 94 -15.60 8.27 11.32
C ILE A 94 -14.65 7.25 10.72
N ASP A 95 -14.24 7.47 9.48
CA ASP A 95 -13.12 6.74 8.89
C ASP A 95 -11.81 7.47 9.21
N ALA A 96 -11.00 6.86 10.08
CA ALA A 96 -9.73 7.45 10.51
C ALA A 96 -8.70 7.53 9.38
N ALA A 97 -8.85 6.76 8.29
CA ALA A 97 -7.95 6.83 7.16
C ALA A 97 -8.13 8.14 6.36
N SER A 98 -9.37 8.66 6.28
CA SER A 98 -9.73 9.89 5.58
C SER A 98 -9.77 11.12 6.51
N ASN A 99 -10.15 10.95 7.78
CA ASN A 99 -10.26 12.01 8.78
C ASN A 99 -9.05 12.03 9.74
N ARG A 100 -7.86 12.24 9.18
CA ARG A 100 -6.60 12.29 9.95
C ARG A 100 -6.36 13.64 10.62
N GLY A 101 -7.22 14.63 10.38
CA GLY A 101 -7.07 15.99 10.88
C GLY A 101 -7.14 16.03 12.40
N ILE A 102 -6.29 16.84 13.03
CA ILE A 102 -6.36 17.07 14.50
C ILE A 102 -7.71 17.69 14.88
N GLU A 103 -8.34 18.42 13.96
CA GLU A 103 -9.61 19.13 14.21
C GLU A 103 -10.80 18.17 14.28
N ASP A 104 -10.88 17.17 13.40
CA ASP A 104 -11.97 16.17 13.38
C ASP A 104 -12.07 15.42 14.72
N ILE A 105 -10.93 15.12 15.36
CA ILE A 105 -10.91 14.46 16.67
C ILE A 105 -11.18 15.44 17.82
N ARG A 106 -10.86 16.72 17.67
CA ARG A 106 -11.25 17.73 18.67
C ARG A 106 -12.75 17.92 18.68
N GLU A 107 -13.34 18.04 17.50
CA GLU A 107 -14.79 18.12 17.32
C GLU A 107 -15.47 16.86 17.87
N LEU A 108 -14.91 15.67 17.58
CA LEU A 108 -15.35 14.43 18.22
C LEU A 108 -15.34 14.55 19.76
N ARG A 109 -14.23 14.98 20.36
CA ARG A 109 -14.09 15.08 21.82
C ARG A 109 -15.08 16.07 22.45
N GLU A 110 -15.36 17.17 21.78
CA GLU A 110 -16.35 18.14 22.24
C GLU A 110 -17.76 17.57 22.11
N ASN A 111 -18.05 16.91 21.00
CA ASN A 111 -19.38 16.39 20.71
C ASN A 111 -19.74 15.13 21.52
N VAL A 112 -18.75 14.40 22.00
CA VAL A 112 -18.94 13.21 22.85
C VAL A 112 -19.43 13.59 24.25
N GLN A 113 -19.40 14.85 24.68
CA GLN A 113 -19.96 15.20 26.00
C GLN A 113 -21.49 15.36 25.97
N TYR A 114 -22.10 15.43 24.78
CA TYR A 114 -23.53 15.63 24.64
C TYR A 114 -24.30 14.31 24.63
N GLN A 115 -25.44 14.31 25.32
CA GLN A 115 -26.38 13.18 25.34
C GLN A 115 -26.99 12.89 23.96
N PRO A 116 -27.52 11.67 23.75
CA PRO A 116 -28.24 11.32 22.54
C PRO A 116 -29.45 12.26 22.32
N VAL A 117 -29.76 12.56 21.06
CA VAL A 117 -30.85 13.46 20.65
C VAL A 117 -32.18 12.71 20.57
N SER A 118 -32.16 11.48 20.06
CA SER A 118 -33.34 10.69 19.73
C SER A 118 -33.28 9.25 20.26
N GLY A 119 -32.09 8.64 20.27
CA GLY A 119 -31.87 7.26 20.69
C GLY A 119 -31.62 7.09 22.19
N GLN A 120 -31.49 5.84 22.62
CA GLN A 120 -31.04 5.50 23.96
C GLN A 120 -29.52 5.68 24.10
N TYR A 121 -28.77 5.48 23.01
CA TYR A 121 -27.33 5.56 22.96
C TYR A 121 -26.84 6.41 21.79
N LYS A 122 -25.79 7.19 22.04
CA LYS A 122 -25.02 7.87 21.00
C LYS A 122 -23.82 6.99 20.67
N VAL A 123 -23.80 6.46 19.46
CA VAL A 123 -22.85 5.45 19.02
C VAL A 123 -21.82 6.09 18.09
N TYR A 124 -20.54 5.90 18.42
CA TYR A 124 -19.42 6.33 17.61
C TYR A 124 -18.73 5.11 17.00
N ILE A 125 -18.76 4.98 15.67
CA ILE A 125 -18.00 3.96 14.95
C ILE A 125 -16.76 4.63 14.37
N ILE A 126 -15.58 4.19 14.82
CA ILE A 126 -14.30 4.69 14.31
C ILE A 126 -13.64 3.56 13.53
N ASP A 127 -13.70 3.63 12.19
CA ASP A 127 -13.10 2.63 11.31
C ASP A 127 -11.63 2.94 11.04
N GLU A 128 -10.86 1.88 10.81
CA GLU A 128 -9.40 1.88 10.71
C GLU A 128 -8.71 2.72 11.80
N VAL A 129 -9.14 2.57 13.06
CA VAL A 129 -8.72 3.41 14.20
C VAL A 129 -7.19 3.48 14.38
N HIS A 130 -6.44 2.49 13.90
CA HIS A 130 -4.97 2.47 13.92
C HIS A 130 -4.33 3.55 13.01
N MET A 131 -5.11 4.21 12.16
CA MET A 131 -4.69 5.31 11.29
C MET A 131 -4.78 6.69 11.98
N LEU A 132 -5.31 6.75 13.21
CA LEU A 132 -5.36 7.98 14.01
C LEU A 132 -3.97 8.46 14.40
N THR A 133 -3.85 9.77 14.62
CA THR A 133 -2.62 10.38 15.14
C THR A 133 -2.48 10.15 16.65
N ASP A 134 -1.27 10.24 17.21
CA ASP A 134 -1.04 10.07 18.65
C ASP A 134 -1.83 11.09 19.50
N HIS A 135 -1.99 12.32 19.01
CA HIS A 135 -2.81 13.33 19.65
C HIS A 135 -4.28 12.92 19.71
N ALA A 136 -4.77 12.28 18.66
CA ALA A 136 -6.14 11.77 18.59
C ALA A 136 -6.39 10.62 19.57
N PHE A 137 -5.44 9.68 19.67
CA PHE A 137 -5.51 8.62 20.66
C PHE A 137 -5.57 9.14 22.09
N ASN A 138 -4.74 10.14 22.42
CA ASN A 138 -4.76 10.75 23.75
C ASN A 138 -6.08 11.46 24.06
N ALA A 139 -6.73 12.05 23.04
CA ALA A 139 -8.05 12.64 23.20
C ALA A 139 -9.13 11.57 23.50
N LEU A 140 -9.06 10.42 22.82
CA LEU A 140 -9.98 9.29 23.06
C LEU A 140 -9.76 8.64 24.42
N LEU A 141 -8.51 8.59 24.93
CA LEU A 141 -8.20 7.96 26.22
C LEU A 141 -9.01 8.57 27.38
N LYS A 142 -9.15 9.89 27.41
CA LYS A 142 -9.92 10.56 28.47
C LYS A 142 -11.38 10.08 28.48
N THR A 143 -11.98 9.96 27.30
CA THR A 143 -13.36 9.50 27.16
C THR A 143 -13.51 8.01 27.44
N LEU A 144 -12.51 7.19 27.11
CA LEU A 144 -12.52 5.75 27.42
C LEU A 144 -12.26 5.48 28.92
N GLU A 145 -11.59 6.40 29.63
CA GLU A 145 -11.38 6.32 31.08
C GLU A 145 -12.62 6.76 31.86
N GLU A 146 -13.24 7.86 31.43
CA GLU A 146 -14.42 8.46 32.06
C GLU A 146 -15.54 8.58 31.02
N PRO A 147 -16.19 7.47 30.63
CA PRO A 147 -17.21 7.48 29.58
C PRO A 147 -18.45 8.25 30.05
N PRO A 148 -18.95 9.20 29.25
CA PRO A 148 -20.24 9.81 29.53
C PRO A 148 -21.37 8.76 29.48
N PRO A 149 -22.46 8.95 30.24
CA PRO A 149 -23.58 8.03 30.21
C PRO A 149 -24.20 7.98 28.80
N ASN A 150 -24.70 6.80 28.42
CA ASN A 150 -25.39 6.58 27.14
C ASN A 150 -24.52 6.79 25.89
N ILE A 151 -23.19 6.66 26.01
CA ILE A 151 -22.27 6.71 24.89
C ILE A 151 -21.58 5.37 24.71
N VAL A 152 -21.55 4.92 23.45
CA VAL A 152 -20.91 3.66 23.07
C VAL A 152 -19.92 3.94 21.94
N MET A 153 -18.66 3.57 22.16
CA MET A 153 -17.61 3.64 21.14
C MET A 153 -17.32 2.27 20.57
N ILE A 154 -17.30 2.16 19.24
CA ILE A 154 -16.94 0.95 18.50
C ILE A 154 -15.73 1.28 17.65
N LEU A 155 -14.58 0.76 18.04
CA LEU A 155 -13.31 0.94 17.35
C LEU A 155 -13.08 -0.26 16.43
N ALA A 156 -12.97 -0.04 15.12
CA ALA A 156 -12.65 -1.09 14.16
C ALA A 156 -11.22 -0.95 13.63
N THR A 157 -10.47 -2.04 13.57
CA THR A 157 -9.09 -2.02 13.03
C THR A 157 -8.74 -3.31 12.31
N THR A 158 -7.96 -3.20 11.23
CA THR A 158 -7.29 -4.34 10.60
C THR A 158 -6.01 -4.78 11.31
N ASP A 159 -5.44 -3.92 12.16
CA ASP A 159 -4.17 -4.15 12.85
C ASP A 159 -4.27 -3.68 14.30
N ALA A 160 -4.53 -4.62 15.23
CA ALA A 160 -4.60 -4.32 16.65
C ALA A 160 -3.22 -4.05 17.28
N HIS A 161 -2.12 -4.51 16.68
CA HIS A 161 -0.78 -4.34 17.24
C HIS A 161 -0.29 -2.89 17.16
N LYS A 162 -0.83 -2.11 16.23
CA LYS A 162 -0.58 -0.68 16.13
C LYS A 162 -1.31 0.15 17.17
N LEU A 163 -2.27 -0.43 17.90
CA LEU A 163 -3.01 0.31 18.92
C LEU A 163 -2.24 0.35 20.25
N PRO A 164 -2.24 1.49 20.96
CA PRO A 164 -1.70 1.55 22.31
C PRO A 164 -2.41 0.55 23.24
N ALA A 165 -1.63 -0.13 24.08
CA ALA A 165 -2.18 -1.10 25.05
C ALA A 165 -3.21 -0.45 26.00
N THR A 166 -3.08 0.85 26.25
CA THR A 166 -3.99 1.66 27.06
C THR A 166 -5.39 1.79 26.47
N ILE A 167 -5.54 1.75 25.13
CA ILE A 167 -6.84 1.72 24.45
C ILE A 167 -7.42 0.31 24.53
N VAL A 168 -6.60 -0.69 24.18
CA VAL A 168 -7.03 -2.09 24.14
C VAL A 168 -7.54 -2.55 25.51
N SER A 169 -6.87 -2.16 26.60
CA SER A 169 -7.27 -2.54 27.96
C SER A 169 -8.61 -1.95 28.43
N ARG A 170 -9.13 -0.93 27.74
CA ARG A 170 -10.39 -0.24 28.08
C ARG A 170 -11.55 -0.64 27.17
N CYS A 171 -11.28 -1.44 26.15
CA CYS A 171 -12.29 -1.91 25.20
C CYS A 171 -12.58 -3.39 25.42
N GLN A 172 -13.84 -3.78 25.22
CA GLN A 172 -14.16 -5.19 25.05
C GLN A 172 -13.73 -5.63 23.65
N ARG A 173 -12.72 -6.51 23.57
CA ARG A 173 -12.13 -6.94 22.29
C ARG A 173 -12.91 -8.11 21.68
N TYR A 174 -13.18 -8.00 20.39
CA TYR A 174 -13.77 -9.03 19.54
C TYR A 174 -12.89 -9.27 18.32
N ASP A 175 -12.40 -10.50 18.19
CA ASP A 175 -11.54 -10.93 17.08
C ASP A 175 -12.37 -11.56 15.96
N PHE A 176 -12.44 -10.88 14.82
CA PHE A 176 -13.04 -11.37 13.59
C PHE A 176 -12.04 -12.21 12.81
N LYS A 177 -12.50 -13.36 12.32
CA LYS A 177 -11.66 -14.31 11.57
C LYS A 177 -11.89 -14.16 10.07
N ARG A 178 -10.96 -14.67 9.26
CA ARG A 178 -11.24 -14.84 7.83
C ARG A 178 -12.40 -15.83 7.68
N LEU A 179 -13.26 -15.56 6.73
CA LEU A 179 -14.34 -16.47 6.36
C LEU A 179 -13.76 -17.72 5.73
N SER A 180 -14.41 -18.87 5.96
CA SER A 180 -14.11 -20.07 5.19
C SER A 180 -14.57 -19.88 3.75
N ASN A 181 -14.02 -20.66 2.82
CA ASN A 181 -14.51 -20.62 1.44
C ASN A 181 -15.98 -21.05 1.35
N GLU A 182 -16.40 -21.98 2.21
CA GLU A 182 -17.79 -22.45 2.31
C GLU A 182 -18.73 -21.30 2.70
N ASP A 183 -18.40 -20.55 3.75
CA ASP A 183 -19.20 -19.38 4.19
C ASP A 183 -19.30 -18.32 3.09
N VAL A 184 -18.22 -18.10 2.33
CA VAL A 184 -18.21 -17.13 1.22
C VAL A 184 -19.09 -17.63 0.08
N ILE A 185 -18.97 -18.90 -0.31
CA ILE A 185 -19.76 -19.49 -1.40
C ILE A 185 -21.24 -19.46 -1.07
N GLU A 186 -21.62 -19.89 0.14
CA GLU A 186 -23.02 -19.85 0.61
C GLU A 186 -23.60 -18.44 0.48
N ARG A 187 -22.84 -17.43 0.90
CA ARG A 187 -23.28 -16.04 0.79
C ARG A 187 -23.37 -15.55 -0.66
N LEU A 188 -22.45 -15.95 -1.53
CA LEU A 188 -22.50 -15.60 -2.96
C LEU A 188 -23.70 -16.25 -3.66
N ILE A 189 -24.08 -17.47 -3.28
CA ILE A 189 -25.28 -18.15 -3.80
C ILE A 189 -26.52 -17.30 -3.50
N GLU A 190 -26.69 -16.86 -2.25
CA GLU A 190 -27.84 -16.00 -1.87
C GLU A 190 -27.89 -14.70 -2.68
N VAL A 191 -26.73 -14.09 -2.95
CA VAL A 191 -26.61 -12.89 -3.79
C VAL A 191 -27.00 -13.21 -5.25
N CYS A 192 -26.50 -14.32 -5.80
CA CYS A 192 -26.82 -14.77 -7.16
C CYS A 192 -28.33 -15.02 -7.33
N GLU A 193 -28.95 -15.74 -6.41
CA GLU A 193 -30.38 -16.03 -6.43
C GLU A 193 -31.22 -14.76 -6.40
N SER A 194 -30.82 -13.78 -5.59
CA SER A 194 -31.58 -12.55 -5.41
C SER A 194 -31.40 -11.55 -6.55
N GLU A 195 -30.22 -11.52 -7.18
CA GLU A 195 -29.93 -10.67 -8.34
C GLU A 195 -30.25 -11.35 -9.68
N ASN A 196 -30.75 -12.60 -9.66
CA ASN A 196 -30.94 -13.46 -10.84
C ASN A 196 -29.66 -13.58 -11.69
N VAL A 197 -28.53 -13.82 -11.04
CA VAL A 197 -27.24 -14.05 -11.69
C VAL A 197 -27.06 -15.56 -11.88
N GLU A 198 -27.08 -16.02 -13.12
CA GLU A 198 -26.75 -17.41 -13.45
C GLU A 198 -25.22 -17.59 -13.53
N THR A 199 -24.67 -18.51 -12.75
CA THR A 199 -23.22 -18.80 -12.70
C THR A 199 -22.95 -20.28 -12.50
N GLU A 200 -21.90 -20.80 -13.14
CA GLU A 200 -21.41 -22.13 -12.83
C GLU A 200 -20.88 -22.21 -11.37
N PRO A 201 -21.08 -23.32 -10.63
CA PRO A 201 -20.58 -23.45 -9.27
C PRO A 201 -19.06 -23.25 -9.12
N SER A 202 -18.28 -23.66 -10.14
CA SER A 202 -16.83 -23.50 -10.15
C SER A 202 -16.40 -22.02 -10.16
N VAL A 203 -17.23 -21.11 -10.68
CA VAL A 203 -16.99 -19.66 -10.66
C VAL A 203 -17.03 -19.13 -9.23
N LEU A 204 -18.02 -19.53 -8.44
CA LEU A 204 -18.15 -19.11 -7.04
C LEU A 204 -16.95 -19.62 -6.20
N GLU A 205 -16.51 -20.84 -6.45
CA GLU A 205 -15.30 -21.39 -5.84
C GLU A 205 -14.03 -20.59 -6.23
N MET A 206 -13.93 -20.12 -7.47
CA MET A 206 -12.82 -19.26 -7.90
C MET A 206 -12.84 -17.91 -7.21
N ILE A 207 -14.01 -17.28 -7.11
CA ILE A 207 -14.19 -16.00 -6.41
C ILE A 207 -13.83 -16.16 -4.93
N ALA A 208 -14.35 -17.18 -4.25
CA ALA A 208 -14.08 -17.42 -2.83
C ALA A 208 -12.57 -17.59 -2.56
N ARG A 209 -11.87 -18.33 -3.42
CA ARG A 209 -10.41 -18.50 -3.37
C ARG A 209 -9.68 -17.18 -3.62
N ALA A 210 -10.08 -16.42 -4.64
CA ALA A 210 -9.47 -15.13 -4.98
C ALA A 210 -9.68 -14.08 -3.87
N ALA A 211 -10.80 -14.12 -3.16
CA ALA A 211 -11.16 -13.20 -2.10
C ALA A 211 -10.44 -13.45 -0.76
N TRP A 212 -9.81 -14.61 -0.57
CA TRP A 212 -9.05 -14.96 0.64
C TRP A 212 -9.84 -14.72 1.95
N GLY A 213 -11.13 -15.04 1.97
CA GLY A 213 -12.02 -14.89 3.13
C GLY A 213 -12.50 -13.45 3.41
N SER A 214 -12.37 -12.54 2.44
CA SER A 214 -12.94 -11.19 2.45
C SER A 214 -14.25 -11.17 1.65
N LEU A 215 -15.41 -11.17 2.32
CA LEU A 215 -16.71 -11.19 1.64
C LEU A 215 -16.91 -9.95 0.76
N ARG A 216 -16.46 -8.78 1.24
CA ARG A 216 -16.49 -7.55 0.45
C ARG A 216 -15.73 -7.68 -0.87
N ASP A 217 -14.58 -8.34 -0.86
CA ASP A 217 -13.79 -8.53 -2.08
C ASP A 217 -14.49 -9.57 -2.99
N ALA A 218 -15.08 -10.62 -2.41
CA ALA A 218 -15.86 -11.63 -3.15
C ALA A 218 -17.09 -11.03 -3.86
N GLU A 219 -17.90 -10.24 -3.16
CA GLU A 219 -19.09 -9.57 -3.73
C GLU A 219 -18.71 -8.59 -4.85
N ASN A 220 -17.58 -7.87 -4.70
CA ASN A 220 -17.06 -7.00 -5.76
C ASN A 220 -16.67 -7.78 -7.02
N LEU A 221 -16.02 -8.95 -6.85
CA LEU A 221 -15.62 -9.79 -7.98
C LEU A 221 -16.85 -10.39 -8.68
N LEU A 222 -17.85 -10.83 -7.91
CA LEU A 222 -19.12 -11.31 -8.47
C LEU A 222 -19.85 -10.20 -9.23
N GLU A 223 -19.90 -8.99 -8.68
CA GLU A 223 -20.51 -7.84 -9.35
C GLU A 223 -19.79 -7.51 -10.66
N GLN A 224 -18.46 -7.53 -10.66
CA GLN A 224 -17.67 -7.30 -11.88
C GLN A 224 -17.98 -8.34 -12.96
N LEU A 225 -18.05 -9.63 -12.58
CA LEU A 225 -18.43 -10.70 -13.51
C LEU A 225 -19.84 -10.53 -14.04
N HIS A 226 -20.78 -10.15 -13.17
CA HIS A 226 -22.15 -9.87 -13.56
C HIS A 226 -22.24 -8.70 -14.53
N ILE A 227 -21.53 -7.59 -14.29
CA ILE A 227 -21.54 -6.43 -15.19
C ILE A 227 -20.85 -6.75 -16.53
N SER A 228 -19.76 -7.52 -16.51
CA SER A 228 -18.98 -7.82 -17.70
C SER A 228 -19.62 -8.87 -18.61
N TYR A 229 -20.25 -9.89 -18.03
CA TYR A 229 -20.72 -11.06 -18.78
C TYR A 229 -22.19 -11.41 -18.51
N GLY A 230 -22.79 -10.92 -17.42
CA GLY A 230 -24.22 -11.04 -17.18
C GLY A 230 -24.99 -10.15 -18.15
N GLN A 231 -25.76 -10.73 -19.05
CA GLN A 231 -26.54 -9.95 -20.01
C GLN A 231 -27.66 -9.17 -19.31
N THR A 232 -27.54 -7.85 -19.26
CA THR A 232 -28.64 -6.91 -18.93
C THR A 232 -29.30 -6.41 -20.21
N GLY A 233 -30.27 -7.17 -20.73
CA GLY A 233 -31.17 -6.71 -21.80
C GLY A 233 -32.56 -7.31 -21.61
N GLU A 234 -33.62 -6.51 -21.76
CA GLU A 234 -35.03 -6.91 -21.53
C GLU A 234 -35.50 -8.15 -22.34
N ASN A 235 -34.74 -8.59 -23.35
CA ASN A 235 -35.02 -9.77 -24.19
C ASN A 235 -33.83 -10.73 -24.33
N SER A 236 -32.83 -10.63 -23.46
CA SER A 236 -31.67 -11.50 -23.45
C SER A 236 -31.92 -12.70 -22.55
N ILE A 237 -31.67 -13.92 -23.06
CA ILE A 237 -31.59 -15.12 -22.23
C ILE A 237 -30.43 -14.87 -21.24
N PRO A 238 -30.61 -15.08 -19.92
CA PRO A 238 -29.51 -15.02 -18.98
C PRO A 238 -28.40 -15.93 -19.50
N SER A 239 -27.24 -15.36 -19.79
CA SER A 239 -26.08 -16.18 -20.12
C SER A 239 -25.40 -16.53 -18.82
N GLU A 240 -25.40 -17.81 -18.49
CA GLU A 240 -24.63 -18.37 -17.39
C GLU A 240 -23.16 -17.90 -17.48
N ILE A 241 -22.65 -17.32 -16.39
CA ILE A 241 -21.25 -16.94 -16.31
C ILE A 241 -20.44 -18.23 -16.21
N THR A 242 -19.59 -18.42 -17.22
CA THR A 242 -18.76 -19.63 -17.37
C THR A 242 -17.42 -19.49 -16.64
N GLU A 243 -16.82 -20.63 -16.30
CA GLU A 243 -15.46 -20.71 -15.77
C GLU A 243 -14.42 -19.95 -16.61
N ALA A 244 -14.52 -20.00 -17.95
CA ALA A 244 -13.58 -19.34 -18.84
C ALA A 244 -13.61 -17.81 -18.69
N GLN A 245 -14.82 -17.23 -18.59
CA GLN A 245 -15.03 -15.80 -18.38
C GLN A 245 -14.53 -15.37 -17.00
N ALA A 246 -14.80 -16.18 -15.97
CA ALA A 246 -14.30 -15.93 -14.63
C ALA A 246 -12.78 -15.90 -14.56
N ARG A 247 -12.11 -16.85 -15.22
CA ARG A 247 -10.65 -16.89 -15.30
C ARG A 247 -10.06 -15.67 -15.99
N GLU A 248 -10.66 -15.25 -17.11
CA GLU A 248 -10.22 -14.06 -17.84
C GLU A 248 -10.27 -12.81 -16.97
N LEU A 249 -11.40 -12.53 -16.31
CA LEU A 249 -11.58 -11.33 -15.49
C LEU A 249 -10.74 -11.36 -14.21
N LEU A 250 -10.65 -12.51 -13.55
CA LEU A 250 -9.86 -12.66 -12.32
C LEU A 250 -8.35 -12.62 -12.60
N GLY A 251 -7.92 -12.56 -13.86
CA GLY A 251 -6.52 -12.73 -14.22
C GLY A 251 -6.00 -14.05 -13.68
N LEU A 252 -6.80 -15.11 -13.78
CA LEU A 252 -6.36 -16.47 -13.50
C LEU A 252 -5.92 -17.05 -14.84
N GLY A 253 -4.61 -17.24 -14.97
CA GLY A 253 -4.04 -17.77 -16.20
C GLY A 253 -4.59 -19.16 -16.50
N ASP A 254 -4.37 -19.64 -17.71
CA ASP A 254 -4.72 -21.01 -18.03
C ASP A 254 -4.03 -21.99 -17.06
N THR A 255 -4.84 -22.71 -16.29
CA THR A 255 -4.39 -23.70 -15.31
C THR A 255 -3.46 -24.73 -15.91
N ALA A 256 -3.66 -25.12 -17.18
CA ALA A 256 -2.78 -26.07 -17.85
C ALA A 256 -1.40 -25.46 -18.07
N THR A 257 -1.35 -24.21 -18.53
CA THR A 257 -0.09 -23.48 -18.74
C THR A 257 0.65 -23.16 -17.42
N SER A 258 -0.07 -22.77 -16.37
CA SER A 258 0.51 -22.60 -15.02
C SER A 258 1.07 -23.92 -14.46
N THR A 259 0.39 -25.03 -14.71
CA THR A 259 0.85 -26.38 -14.33
C THR A 259 2.07 -26.80 -15.14
N GLU A 260 2.08 -26.50 -16.44
CA GLU A 260 3.23 -26.74 -17.34
C GLU A 260 4.47 -25.99 -16.82
N LEU A 261 4.31 -24.71 -16.46
CA LEU A 261 5.40 -23.90 -15.91
C LEU A 261 5.85 -24.42 -14.53
N ALA A 262 4.91 -24.80 -13.65
CA ALA A 262 5.24 -25.40 -12.36
C ALA A 262 6.04 -26.70 -12.52
N ASN A 263 5.66 -27.56 -13.46
CA ASN A 263 6.35 -28.81 -13.76
C ASN A 263 7.79 -28.56 -14.26
N ALA A 264 7.96 -27.62 -15.19
CA ALA A 264 9.29 -27.24 -15.67
C ALA A 264 10.19 -26.73 -14.53
N LEU A 265 9.64 -25.91 -13.62
CA LEU A 265 10.36 -25.40 -12.45
C LEU A 265 10.73 -26.50 -11.45
N LEU A 266 9.82 -27.44 -11.18
CA LEU A 266 10.07 -28.60 -10.31
C LEU A 266 11.16 -29.52 -10.91
N ALA A 267 11.17 -29.69 -12.23
CA ALA A 267 12.17 -30.45 -12.96
C ALA A 267 13.53 -29.74 -13.11
N LYS A 268 13.61 -28.45 -12.74
CA LYS A 268 14.78 -27.56 -12.97
C LYS A 268 15.09 -27.35 -14.46
N ASP A 269 14.07 -27.39 -15.31
CA ASP A 269 14.19 -27.14 -16.74
C ASP A 269 14.02 -25.63 -17.03
N THR A 270 15.13 -24.88 -16.92
CA THR A 270 15.14 -23.44 -17.23
C THR A 270 14.77 -23.16 -18.69
N PRO A 271 15.31 -23.88 -19.70
CA PRO A 271 14.93 -23.66 -21.09
C PRO A 271 13.43 -23.80 -21.34
N GLN A 272 12.80 -24.86 -20.82
CA GLN A 272 11.35 -25.06 -20.99
C GLN A 272 10.55 -23.96 -20.30
N ALA A 273 10.92 -23.59 -19.07
CA ALA A 273 10.22 -22.56 -18.32
C ALA A 273 10.29 -21.18 -19.02
N LEU A 274 11.45 -20.80 -19.56
CA LEU A 274 11.59 -19.57 -20.36
C LEU A 274 10.81 -19.64 -21.68
N THR A 275 10.75 -20.81 -22.32
CA THR A 275 9.96 -21.01 -23.55
C THR A 275 8.47 -20.76 -23.30
N ILE A 276 7.93 -21.26 -22.18
CA ILE A 276 6.53 -21.04 -21.79
C ILE A 276 6.26 -19.55 -21.56
N ILE A 277 7.13 -18.87 -20.81
CA ILE A 277 6.96 -17.43 -20.54
C ILE A 277 6.97 -16.61 -21.83
N ASN A 278 7.92 -16.86 -22.73
CA ASN A 278 7.99 -16.14 -23.99
C ASN A 278 6.78 -16.42 -24.89
N ARG A 279 6.33 -17.69 -24.96
CA ARG A 279 5.12 -18.08 -25.69
C ARG A 279 3.88 -17.34 -25.20
N GLU A 280 3.70 -17.24 -23.89
CA GLU A 280 2.55 -16.54 -23.31
C GLU A 280 2.67 -15.02 -23.43
N ALA A 281 3.88 -14.47 -23.33
CA ALA A 281 4.13 -13.05 -23.58
C ALA A 281 3.83 -12.65 -25.03
N GLU A 282 4.23 -13.47 -26.01
CA GLU A 282 3.94 -13.26 -27.44
C GLU A 282 2.44 -13.33 -27.76
N ARG A 283 1.68 -14.12 -26.99
CA ARG A 283 0.22 -14.20 -27.06
C ARG A 283 -0.49 -13.03 -26.39
N GLY A 284 0.24 -12.15 -25.69
CA GLY A 284 -0.33 -11.06 -24.92
C GLY A 284 -1.05 -11.51 -23.65
N ALA A 285 -0.74 -12.71 -23.14
CA ALA A 285 -1.34 -13.21 -21.91
C ALA A 285 -0.86 -12.41 -20.68
N ASP A 286 -1.68 -12.37 -19.63
CA ASP A 286 -1.28 -11.75 -18.38
C ASP A 286 -0.21 -12.59 -17.66
N LEU A 287 1.02 -12.07 -17.60
CA LEU A 287 2.13 -12.75 -16.93
C LEU A 287 1.99 -12.75 -15.41
N ASN A 288 1.24 -11.80 -14.82
CA ASN A 288 0.89 -11.87 -13.39
C ASN A 288 -0.07 -13.03 -13.14
N ALA A 289 -1.02 -13.26 -14.03
CA ALA A 289 -1.94 -14.38 -13.98
C ALA A 289 -1.21 -15.72 -14.05
N LEU A 290 -0.29 -15.86 -15.01
CA LEU A 290 0.57 -17.03 -15.16
C LEU A 290 1.43 -17.27 -13.90
N ARG A 291 2.04 -16.21 -13.35
CA ARG A 291 2.83 -16.27 -12.12
C ARG A 291 1.98 -16.74 -10.93
N SER A 292 0.82 -16.12 -10.71
CA SER A 292 -0.06 -16.42 -9.57
C SER A 292 -0.57 -17.87 -9.65
N GLY A 293 -1.04 -18.32 -10.82
CA GLY A 293 -1.45 -19.71 -11.01
C GLY A 293 -0.32 -20.71 -10.80
N THR A 294 0.91 -20.37 -11.21
CA THR A 294 2.10 -21.21 -10.98
C THR A 294 2.43 -21.30 -9.48
N VAL A 295 2.32 -20.18 -8.75
CA VAL A 295 2.51 -20.14 -7.29
C VAL A 295 1.48 -21.02 -6.59
N ASP A 296 0.21 -20.99 -7.01
CA ASP A 296 -0.84 -21.83 -6.44
C ASP A 296 -0.59 -23.33 -6.69
N ALA A 297 -0.18 -23.71 -7.89
CA ALA A 297 0.21 -25.09 -8.22
C ALA A 297 1.39 -25.60 -7.36
N LEU A 298 2.42 -24.75 -7.18
CA LEU A 298 3.58 -25.05 -6.34
C LEU A 298 3.24 -25.06 -4.85
N ARG A 299 2.24 -24.29 -4.40
CA ARG A 299 1.75 -24.31 -3.03
C ARG A 299 1.07 -25.64 -2.71
N VAL A 300 0.25 -26.18 -3.62
CA VAL A 300 -0.34 -27.53 -3.46
C VAL A 300 0.77 -28.57 -3.32
N SER A 301 1.77 -28.51 -4.19
CA SER A 301 2.95 -29.38 -4.14
C SER A 301 3.70 -29.29 -2.80
N MET A 302 3.83 -28.07 -2.25
CA MET A 302 4.48 -27.82 -0.97
C MET A 302 3.69 -28.43 0.20
N LEU A 303 2.37 -28.21 0.25
CA LEU A 303 1.50 -28.70 1.32
C LEU A 303 1.47 -30.22 1.38
N MET A 304 1.33 -30.89 0.23
CA MET A 304 1.40 -32.35 0.15
C MET A 304 2.76 -32.88 0.61
N LYS A 305 3.85 -32.24 0.19
CA LYS A 305 5.20 -32.68 0.58
C LYS A 305 5.49 -32.43 2.07
N ALA A 306 4.78 -31.49 2.69
CA ALA A 306 4.81 -31.25 4.12
C ALA A 306 3.86 -32.19 4.91
N GLY A 307 3.05 -33.01 4.23
CA GLY A 307 2.10 -33.93 4.85
C GLY A 307 0.82 -33.27 5.37
N VAL A 308 0.41 -32.14 4.77
CA VAL A 308 -0.78 -31.37 5.18
C VAL A 308 -1.86 -31.46 4.08
N ASP A 309 -2.35 -32.67 3.83
CA ASP A 309 -3.30 -32.97 2.75
C ASP A 309 -4.70 -32.39 2.99
N ASP A 310 -5.13 -32.33 4.27
CA ASP A 310 -6.45 -31.82 4.69
C ASP A 310 -6.67 -30.32 4.38
N SER A 311 -5.60 -29.59 4.02
CA SER A 311 -5.66 -28.15 3.72
C SER A 311 -5.85 -27.83 2.24
N ILE A 312 -5.97 -28.86 1.39
CA ILE A 312 -6.03 -28.72 -0.07
C ILE A 312 -7.49 -28.69 -0.52
N THR A 313 -7.94 -27.52 -0.96
CA THR A 313 -9.30 -27.28 -1.49
C THR A 313 -9.41 -27.42 -3.01
N GLN A 314 -8.37 -27.89 -3.69
CA GLN A 314 -8.35 -28.10 -5.15
C GLN A 314 -8.91 -29.48 -5.51
N GLY A 315 -9.47 -29.62 -6.72
CA GLY A 315 -9.99 -30.90 -7.22
C GLY A 315 -8.96 -32.04 -7.13
N SER A 316 -9.43 -33.25 -6.82
CA SER A 316 -8.58 -34.42 -6.56
C SER A 316 -7.57 -34.67 -7.69
N GLU A 317 -7.99 -34.54 -8.95
CA GLU A 317 -7.15 -34.76 -10.13
C GLU A 317 -5.99 -33.77 -10.26
N PHE A 318 -6.22 -32.47 -10.05
CA PHE A 318 -5.17 -31.45 -10.05
C PHE A 318 -4.17 -31.68 -8.92
N SER A 319 -4.69 -32.02 -7.74
CA SER A 319 -3.90 -32.30 -6.55
C SER A 319 -2.99 -33.52 -6.77
N GLU A 320 -3.50 -34.59 -7.38
CA GLU A 320 -2.74 -35.79 -7.72
C GLU A 320 -1.67 -35.53 -8.79
N ALA A 321 -2.00 -34.76 -9.83
CA ALA A 321 -1.05 -34.38 -10.87
C ALA A 321 0.14 -33.59 -10.29
N MET A 322 -0.13 -32.59 -9.44
CA MET A 322 0.92 -31.84 -8.76
C MET A 322 1.70 -32.68 -7.75
N SER A 323 1.03 -33.60 -7.05
CA SER A 323 1.70 -34.57 -6.17
C SER A 323 2.75 -35.38 -6.94
N ALA A 324 2.36 -35.93 -8.08
CA ALA A 324 3.23 -36.75 -8.93
C ALA A 324 4.44 -35.94 -9.43
N ALA A 325 4.22 -34.70 -9.88
CA ALA A 325 5.28 -33.81 -10.33
C ALA A 325 6.23 -33.36 -9.20
N ALA A 326 5.73 -33.23 -7.97
CA ALA A 326 6.51 -32.81 -6.81
C ALA A 326 7.34 -33.93 -6.17
N ARG A 327 7.08 -35.22 -6.50
CA ARG A 327 7.84 -36.37 -6.00
C ARG A 327 9.36 -36.22 -6.14
N PRO A 328 9.93 -35.93 -7.33
CA PRO A 328 11.37 -35.80 -7.51
C PRO A 328 11.98 -34.53 -6.89
N ALA A 329 11.20 -33.46 -6.72
CA ALA A 329 11.69 -32.18 -6.22
C ALA A 329 11.84 -32.19 -4.69
N ARG A 330 12.93 -31.64 -4.12
CA ARG A 330 13.05 -31.49 -2.65
C ARG A 330 12.20 -30.32 -2.14
N LEU A 331 11.74 -30.36 -0.88
CA LEU A 331 10.95 -29.27 -0.28
C LEU A 331 11.69 -27.91 -0.34
N ASN A 332 13.00 -27.91 -0.07
CA ASN A 332 13.83 -26.69 -0.19
C ASN A 332 13.85 -26.11 -1.62
N HIS A 333 13.73 -26.95 -2.64
CA HIS A 333 13.65 -26.50 -4.03
C HIS A 333 12.32 -25.79 -4.28
N ILE A 334 11.21 -26.34 -3.80
CA ILE A 334 9.88 -25.74 -3.88
C ILE A 334 9.86 -24.37 -3.18
N ILE A 335 10.45 -24.27 -1.98
CA ILE A 335 10.57 -23.01 -1.23
C ILE A 335 11.41 -21.98 -2.01
N GLN A 336 12.52 -22.40 -2.63
CA GLN A 336 13.36 -21.52 -3.45
C GLN A 336 12.58 -20.97 -4.65
N ILE A 337 11.80 -21.81 -5.34
CA ILE A 337 10.96 -21.39 -6.46
C ILE A 337 9.91 -20.37 -5.98
N LEU A 338 9.15 -20.71 -4.94
CA LEU A 338 8.10 -19.84 -4.39
C LEU A 338 8.66 -18.48 -3.94
N THR A 339 9.83 -18.47 -3.32
CA THR A 339 10.50 -17.23 -2.90
C THR A 339 10.92 -16.39 -4.11
N ALA A 340 11.47 -17.02 -5.15
CA ALA A 340 11.90 -16.31 -6.36
C ALA A 340 10.71 -15.72 -7.13
N LEU A 341 9.62 -16.47 -7.28
CA LEU A 341 8.38 -15.99 -7.91
C LEU A 341 7.70 -14.90 -7.07
N GLY A 342 7.71 -15.00 -5.74
CA GLY A 342 7.15 -14.00 -4.85
C GLY A 342 7.88 -12.65 -4.88
N GLN A 343 9.17 -12.64 -5.23
CA GLN A 343 9.98 -11.42 -5.40
C GLN A 343 9.89 -10.82 -6.81
N ALA A 344 9.19 -11.48 -7.75
CA ALA A 344 9.05 -10.99 -9.12
C ALA A 344 8.02 -9.86 -9.18
N GLU A 345 8.48 -8.61 -9.07
CA GLU A 345 7.64 -7.42 -9.23
C GLU A 345 7.35 -7.16 -10.71
N ILE A 346 6.24 -7.72 -11.21
CA ILE A 346 5.71 -7.41 -12.54
C ILE A 346 4.89 -6.11 -12.41
N SER A 347 5.55 -4.97 -12.57
CA SER A 347 4.89 -3.65 -12.54
C SER A 347 3.91 -3.53 -13.71
N GLY A 348 2.65 -3.15 -13.42
CA GLY A 348 1.58 -3.07 -14.41
C GLY A 348 1.79 -2.05 -15.55
N SER A 349 2.82 -1.21 -15.48
CA SER A 349 3.17 -0.25 -16.55
C SER A 349 4.18 -0.79 -17.58
N THR A 350 4.78 -1.96 -17.34
CA THR A 350 5.73 -2.60 -18.27
C THR A 350 5.29 -4.03 -18.53
N SER A 351 4.76 -4.33 -19.72
CA SER A 351 4.48 -5.69 -20.22
C SER A 351 5.77 -6.51 -20.47
N SER A 352 6.83 -6.25 -19.71
CA SER A 352 8.12 -6.92 -19.89
C SER A 352 8.08 -8.29 -19.21
N PRO A 353 8.43 -9.39 -19.92
CA PRO A 353 8.55 -10.71 -19.32
C PRO A 353 9.76 -10.86 -18.39
N LEU A 354 10.72 -9.91 -18.46
CA LEU A 354 12.01 -9.98 -17.79
C LEU A 354 11.95 -10.24 -16.27
N PRO A 355 11.06 -9.63 -15.46
CA PRO A 355 10.99 -9.93 -14.03
C PRO A 355 10.67 -11.40 -13.74
N LEU A 356 9.78 -12.00 -14.53
CA LEU A 356 9.39 -13.39 -14.39
C LEU A 356 10.49 -14.33 -14.91
N GLU A 357 11.12 -14.00 -16.04
CA GLU A 357 12.28 -14.74 -16.57
C GLU A 357 13.43 -14.78 -15.56
N LEU A 358 13.78 -13.64 -14.95
CA LEU A 358 14.81 -13.56 -13.92
C LEU A 358 14.47 -14.40 -12.70
N ALA A 359 13.19 -14.43 -12.30
CA ALA A 359 12.73 -15.26 -11.19
C ALA A 359 12.89 -16.76 -11.50
N VAL A 360 12.52 -17.20 -12.70
CA VAL A 360 12.70 -18.58 -13.17
C VAL A 360 14.17 -18.98 -13.20
N VAL A 361 15.04 -18.11 -13.73
CA VAL A 361 16.49 -18.37 -13.76
C VAL A 361 17.06 -18.48 -12.34
N LYS A 362 16.68 -17.58 -11.42
CA LYS A 362 17.10 -17.65 -10.01
C LYS A 362 16.58 -18.90 -9.29
N ALA A 363 15.36 -19.33 -9.60
CA ALA A 363 14.72 -20.51 -9.01
C ALA A 363 15.40 -21.81 -9.44
N THR A 364 15.87 -21.87 -10.69
CA THR A 364 16.46 -23.08 -11.29
C THR A 364 18.00 -23.09 -11.21
N ALA A 365 18.63 -21.95 -10.92
CA ALA A 365 20.07 -21.85 -10.74
C ALA A 365 20.58 -22.81 -9.66
N LYS A 366 21.63 -23.56 -9.99
CA LYS A 366 22.34 -24.41 -9.03
C LYS A 366 22.97 -23.51 -7.98
N THR A 367 22.53 -23.63 -6.73
CA THR A 367 23.20 -23.00 -5.59
C THR A 367 24.61 -23.60 -5.49
N SER A 368 25.61 -22.91 -6.03
CA SER A 368 27.00 -23.19 -5.70
C SER A 368 27.17 -22.86 -4.22
N ARG A 369 27.19 -23.90 -3.36
CA ARG A 369 27.69 -23.72 -2.00
C ARG A 369 29.16 -23.33 -2.13
N PRO A 370 29.63 -22.20 -1.58
CA PRO A 370 31.06 -21.98 -1.46
C PRO A 370 31.61 -23.14 -0.64
N LYS A 371 32.52 -23.93 -1.24
CA LYS A 371 33.21 -25.00 -0.53
C LYS A 371 34.00 -24.34 0.59
N THR A 372 33.57 -24.55 1.83
CA THR A 372 34.40 -24.26 3.00
C THR A 372 35.58 -25.21 2.96
N THR A 373 36.71 -24.72 2.47
CA THR A 373 38.00 -25.40 2.52
C THR A 373 38.35 -25.60 3.98
N THR A 374 38.19 -26.84 4.45
CA THR A 374 38.70 -27.31 5.73
C THR A 374 40.22 -27.39 5.58
N VAL A 375 40.93 -26.39 6.09
CA VAL A 375 42.39 -26.43 6.19
C VAL A 375 42.73 -27.32 7.39
N ASN A 376 43.11 -28.57 7.11
CA ASN A 376 43.87 -29.38 8.08
C ASN A 376 45.31 -28.87 8.10
N PRO A 377 45.92 -28.62 9.27
CA PRO A 377 47.34 -28.32 9.36
C PRO A 377 48.14 -29.62 9.42
N THR A 378 48.84 -29.96 8.35
CA THR A 378 49.88 -31.00 8.38
C THR A 378 51.21 -30.33 8.70
N LEU A 379 51.80 -30.74 9.83
CA LEU A 379 53.18 -30.44 10.22
C LEU A 379 54.11 -31.23 9.30
N GLU A 380 55.01 -30.57 8.56
CA GLU A 380 56.15 -31.23 7.94
C GLU A 380 57.38 -30.29 7.93
N GLU A 381 58.20 -30.54 8.95
CA GLU A 381 59.66 -30.62 9.01
C GLU A 381 60.53 -30.17 7.81
N THR A 382 61.52 -29.36 8.18
CA THR A 382 62.67 -28.81 7.45
C THR A 382 63.50 -29.79 6.60
N ALA A 383 63.87 -29.37 5.38
CA ALA A 383 65.24 -29.49 4.86
C ALA A 383 65.45 -28.70 3.53
N LEU A 384 66.44 -27.80 3.53
CA LEU A 384 67.23 -27.34 2.36
C LEU A 384 68.49 -28.25 2.25
N PRO A 385 69.25 -28.37 1.13
CA PRO A 385 69.68 -27.24 0.28
C PRO A 385 70.02 -27.53 -1.21
N ALA A 386 70.49 -26.46 -1.87
CA ALA A 386 71.58 -26.39 -2.87
C ALA A 386 71.25 -26.11 -4.36
N SER A 387 72.01 -25.13 -4.85
CA SER A 387 71.99 -24.42 -6.14
C SER A 387 73.09 -24.89 -7.10
N THR A 388 72.93 -24.76 -8.43
CA THR A 388 73.85 -24.00 -9.33
C THR A 388 73.45 -23.99 -10.85
N THR A 389 73.37 -22.75 -11.40
CA THR A 389 73.86 -22.21 -12.71
C THR A 389 73.61 -22.87 -14.08
N ALA A 390 73.08 -22.11 -15.08
CA ALA A 390 73.83 -21.38 -16.14
C ALA A 390 73.00 -20.99 -17.42
N THR A 391 72.97 -19.68 -17.74
CA THR A 391 73.12 -18.92 -19.05
C THR A 391 72.70 -19.53 -20.42
N ALA A 392 72.16 -18.85 -21.46
CA ALA A 392 72.12 -17.42 -21.89
C ALA A 392 71.16 -17.13 -23.10
N ARG A 393 70.73 -15.84 -23.24
CA ARG A 393 70.42 -14.99 -24.44
C ARG A 393 69.28 -15.41 -25.43
N ASN A 394 68.42 -14.56 -26.02
CA ASN A 394 68.25 -13.10 -26.12
C ASN A 394 66.86 -12.80 -26.75
N SER A 395 66.11 -11.77 -26.28
CA SER A 395 65.42 -10.74 -27.10
C SER A 395 64.46 -9.90 -26.25
N ASP A 396 64.67 -8.58 -26.28
CA ASP A 396 63.89 -7.53 -25.62
C ASP A 396 62.44 -7.40 -26.15
N MET A 397 61.46 -7.27 -25.23
CA MET A 397 60.51 -6.14 -25.18
C MET A 397 59.50 -6.30 -24.02
N ARG A 398 59.88 -5.69 -22.89
CA ARG A 398 59.08 -4.96 -21.88
C ARG A 398 57.54 -5.04 -21.94
N ILE A 399 56.94 -5.97 -21.18
CA ILE A 399 55.65 -5.78 -20.47
C ILE A 399 55.77 -6.49 -19.11
N LYS A 400 55.60 -5.75 -18.00
CA LYS A 400 55.59 -6.31 -16.64
C LYS A 400 54.21 -6.98 -16.37
N PRO A 401 54.18 -8.16 -15.77
CA PRO A 401 52.96 -8.92 -15.48
C PRO A 401 52.34 -8.47 -14.16
N THR A 402 51.02 -8.29 -14.12
CA THR A 402 50.28 -8.13 -12.87
C THR A 402 49.74 -9.50 -12.48
N SER A 403 50.34 -10.07 -11.44
CA SER A 403 49.85 -11.25 -10.73
C SER A 403 48.49 -10.97 -10.09
N GLU A 404 47.62 -11.96 -10.19
CA GLU A 404 46.34 -12.09 -9.51
C GLU A 404 46.45 -11.87 -7.98
N SER A 405 45.52 -11.10 -7.45
CA SER A 405 44.77 -11.48 -6.25
C SER A 405 43.50 -10.64 -6.20
N GLU A 406 42.38 -11.28 -6.53
CA GLU A 406 41.03 -10.78 -6.28
C GLU A 406 40.84 -10.64 -4.76
N GLN A 407 41.04 -9.42 -4.26
CA GLN A 407 40.46 -8.99 -3.00
C GLN A 407 39.07 -8.42 -3.28
N ILE A 408 38.09 -9.05 -2.63
CA ILE A 408 36.67 -8.69 -2.57
C ILE A 408 36.54 -7.19 -2.31
N SER A 409 36.12 -6.44 -3.33
CA SER A 409 35.76 -5.03 -3.19
C SER A 409 34.34 -4.92 -2.61
N THR A 410 34.24 -4.49 -1.35
CA THR A 410 33.09 -3.71 -0.87
C THR A 410 32.76 -2.60 -1.87
N PRO A 411 31.48 -2.19 -2.05
CA PRO A 411 31.14 -1.10 -2.96
C PRO A 411 31.97 0.13 -2.59
N ARG A 412 32.89 0.53 -3.49
CA ARG A 412 33.76 1.70 -3.30
C ARG A 412 32.88 2.90 -3.02
N ARG A 413 32.96 3.41 -1.78
CA ARG A 413 32.44 4.71 -1.39
C ARG A 413 33.05 5.74 -2.35
N ARG A 414 32.23 6.36 -3.19
CA ARG A 414 32.63 7.48 -4.05
C ARG A 414 33.40 8.48 -3.17
N GLU A 415 34.64 8.79 -3.54
CA GLU A 415 35.38 9.87 -2.86
C GLU A 415 34.62 11.17 -3.12
N LYS A 416 34.25 11.86 -2.04
CA LYS A 416 33.47 13.09 -2.12
C LYS A 416 34.35 14.20 -2.69
N THR A 417 33.79 15.04 -3.55
CA THR A 417 34.53 16.21 -4.05
C THR A 417 34.75 17.23 -2.93
N PRO A 418 35.80 18.07 -2.98
CA PRO A 418 36.02 19.13 -1.98
C PRO A 418 34.84 20.12 -1.86
N ALA A 419 34.01 20.24 -2.89
CA ALA A 419 32.77 21.03 -2.87
C ALA A 419 31.65 20.32 -2.11
N GLU A 420 31.51 18.99 -2.26
CA GLU A 420 30.54 18.16 -1.53
C GLU A 420 30.83 18.15 -0.02
N GLU A 421 32.10 18.09 0.39
CA GLU A 421 32.47 18.11 1.81
C GLU A 421 32.18 19.46 2.49
N LYS A 422 32.35 20.57 1.76
CA LYS A 422 31.96 21.90 2.25
C LYS A 422 30.44 22.00 2.34
N TRP A 423 29.71 21.55 1.33
CA TRP A 423 28.25 21.60 1.36
C TRP A 423 27.64 20.74 2.48
N ASP A 424 28.25 19.57 2.76
CA ASP A 424 27.85 18.71 3.89
C ASP A 424 27.97 19.43 5.25
N LYS A 425 28.93 20.34 5.43
CA LYS A 425 29.05 21.15 6.66
C LYS A 425 27.87 22.11 6.82
N VAL A 426 27.42 22.74 5.72
CA VAL A 426 26.23 23.60 5.71
C VAL A 426 24.96 22.79 5.99
N LEU A 427 24.81 21.63 5.35
CA LEU A 427 23.69 20.71 5.60
C LEU A 427 23.67 20.24 7.06
N TRP A 428 24.84 19.98 7.64
CA TRP A 428 24.96 19.55 9.03
C TRP A 428 24.62 20.68 10.01
N ALA A 429 25.02 21.92 9.73
CA ALA A 429 24.65 23.09 10.53
C ALA A 429 23.12 23.35 10.49
N MET A 430 22.49 23.17 9.33
CA MET A 430 21.05 23.41 9.14
C MET A 430 20.16 22.21 9.52
N ARG A 431 20.73 21.11 10.03
CA ARG A 431 20.01 19.84 10.26
C ARG A 431 18.89 19.91 11.30
N ARG A 432 18.94 20.89 12.22
CA ARG A 432 17.95 21.09 13.30
C ARG A 432 17.23 22.44 13.20
N THR A 433 17.50 23.23 12.18
CA THR A 433 16.90 24.57 12.03
C THR A 433 15.49 24.43 11.49
N LYS A 434 14.51 24.62 12.38
CA LYS A 434 13.07 24.67 12.08
C LYS A 434 12.47 25.81 12.88
N ASN A 435 12.18 26.92 12.22
CA ASN A 435 11.64 28.11 12.90
C ASN A 435 10.16 28.35 12.54
N ARG A 436 9.66 27.78 11.44
CA ARG A 436 8.26 27.88 11.04
C ARG A 436 7.60 26.52 10.83
N LYS A 437 7.75 25.89 9.66
CA LYS A 437 7.00 24.69 9.28
C LYS A 437 7.90 23.54 8.84
N PHE A 438 9.02 23.84 8.19
CA PHE A 438 9.91 22.84 7.61
C PHE A 438 11.32 22.94 8.18
N VAL A 439 12.01 21.80 8.29
CA VAL A 439 13.43 21.78 8.68
C VAL A 439 14.26 22.11 7.44
N VAL A 440 15.15 23.11 7.53
CA VAL A 440 15.90 23.61 6.37
C VAL A 440 16.92 22.58 5.84
N GLY A 441 17.59 21.82 6.71
CA GLY A 441 18.59 20.82 6.31
C GLY A 441 18.08 19.76 5.32
N PRO A 442 16.94 19.09 5.58
CA PRO A 442 16.31 18.17 4.62
C PRO A 442 15.93 18.80 3.28
N LEU A 443 15.50 20.07 3.26
CA LEU A 443 15.15 20.78 2.02
C LEU A 443 16.40 21.07 1.17
N LEU A 444 17.51 21.42 1.83
CA LEU A 444 18.80 21.69 1.17
C LEU A 444 19.50 20.42 0.65
N ARG A 445 19.14 19.24 1.16
CA ARG A 445 19.71 17.95 0.71
C ARG A 445 19.36 17.61 -0.75
N ASN A 446 18.32 18.24 -1.29
CA ASN A 446 17.86 18.09 -2.67
C ASN A 446 18.35 19.21 -3.61
N VAL A 447 19.28 20.04 -3.15
CA VAL A 447 19.93 21.08 -3.95
C VAL A 447 21.18 20.48 -4.61
N ALA A 448 21.42 20.80 -5.88
CA ALA A 448 22.69 20.48 -6.52
C ALA A 448 23.83 21.20 -5.79
N VAL A 449 24.98 20.53 -5.59
CA VAL A 449 26.11 21.10 -4.85
C VAL A 449 26.46 22.47 -5.44
N PRO A 450 26.31 23.57 -4.68
CA PRO A 450 26.52 24.90 -5.23
C PRO A 450 28.02 25.19 -5.36
N GLU A 451 28.43 25.65 -6.54
CA GLU A 451 29.75 26.24 -6.77
C GLU A 451 29.60 27.77 -6.75
N PRO A 452 30.27 28.48 -5.82
CA PRO A 452 30.16 29.93 -5.74
C PRO A 452 30.89 30.60 -6.92
N GLU A 453 30.16 31.38 -7.71
CA GLU A 453 30.72 32.22 -8.78
C GLU A 453 30.78 33.69 -8.30
N GLY A 454 31.98 34.16 -7.93
CA GLY A 454 32.18 35.53 -7.46
C GLY A 454 31.51 35.80 -6.11
N ASN A 455 30.60 36.80 -6.05
CA ASN A 455 29.88 37.19 -4.82
C ASN A 455 28.46 36.58 -4.71
N ARG A 456 28.12 35.61 -5.56
CA ARG A 456 26.77 35.03 -5.66
C ARG A 456 26.74 33.55 -5.28
N PHE A 457 25.72 33.16 -4.53
CA PHE A 457 25.49 31.78 -4.11
C PHE A 457 24.14 31.27 -4.63
N THR A 458 24.17 30.42 -5.66
CA THR A 458 22.96 29.96 -6.34
C THR A 458 22.51 28.59 -5.84
N LEU A 459 21.29 28.49 -5.29
CA LEU A 459 20.68 27.21 -4.91
C LEU A 459 19.79 26.69 -6.05
N ARG A 460 20.20 25.58 -6.66
CA ARG A 460 19.42 24.89 -7.70
C ARG A 460 18.66 23.71 -7.11
N PHE A 461 17.33 23.84 -6.99
CA PHE A 461 16.47 22.78 -6.48
C PHE A 461 16.03 21.82 -7.59
N LYS A 462 15.98 20.52 -7.31
CA LYS A 462 15.50 19.49 -8.26
C LYS A 462 13.96 19.45 -8.45
N SER A 463 13.20 20.15 -7.60
CA SER A 463 11.73 20.16 -7.63
C SER A 463 11.16 21.50 -7.19
N ASN A 464 10.15 21.99 -7.91
CA ASN A 464 9.43 23.23 -7.60
C ASN A 464 8.68 23.16 -6.26
N SER A 465 8.20 21.99 -5.86
CA SER A 465 7.54 21.79 -4.55
C SER A 465 8.51 22.03 -3.39
N ILE A 466 9.75 21.54 -3.52
CA ILE A 466 10.79 21.70 -2.50
C ILE A 466 11.29 23.15 -2.44
N LYS A 467 11.43 23.82 -3.60
CA LYS A 467 11.71 25.26 -3.69
C LYS A 467 10.66 26.07 -2.93
N ASN A 468 9.37 25.77 -3.14
CA ASN A 468 8.27 26.49 -2.49
C ASN A 468 8.30 26.31 -0.96
N ASN A 469 8.52 25.08 -0.48
CA ASN A 469 8.66 24.81 0.96
C ASN A 469 9.87 25.52 1.57
N PHE A 470 10.98 25.61 0.83
CA PHE A 470 12.17 26.36 1.24
C PHE A 470 11.90 27.86 1.31
N MET A 471 11.24 28.43 0.29
CA MET A 471 10.87 29.85 0.27
C MET A 471 9.90 30.20 1.41
N GLU A 472 8.97 29.31 1.76
CA GLU A 472 8.04 29.49 2.89
C GLU A 472 8.76 29.54 4.25
N GLU A 473 9.80 28.72 4.43
CA GLU A 473 10.65 28.73 5.63
C GLU A 473 11.60 29.95 5.65
N MET A 474 12.08 30.40 4.48
CA MET A 474 12.91 31.60 4.34
C MET A 474 12.14 32.92 4.49
N GLN A 475 10.82 32.89 4.66
CA GLN A 475 10.08 34.09 5.09
C GLN A 475 10.43 34.49 6.54
N ASP A 476 10.89 33.54 7.36
CA ASP A 476 11.34 33.81 8.73
C ASP A 476 12.76 34.38 8.77
N GLN A 477 12.94 35.46 9.55
CA GLN A 477 14.22 36.17 9.65
C GLN A 477 15.28 35.32 10.36
N ARG A 478 14.91 34.51 11.37
CA ARG A 478 15.86 33.65 12.10
C ARG A 478 16.38 32.51 11.22
N SER A 479 15.54 31.96 10.35
CA SER A 479 15.95 30.96 9.35
C SER A 479 16.91 31.52 8.31
N LYS A 480 16.67 32.76 7.85
CA LYS A 480 17.58 33.49 6.96
C LYS A 480 18.94 33.75 7.62
N ASP A 481 18.93 34.25 8.84
CA ASP A 481 20.15 34.57 9.58
C ASP A 481 20.96 33.29 9.87
N ALA A 482 20.31 32.20 10.28
CA ALA A 482 20.96 30.91 10.51
C ALA A 482 21.59 30.32 9.23
N LEU A 483 20.89 30.43 8.09
CA LEU A 483 21.43 30.01 6.80
C LEU A 483 22.63 30.87 6.38
N LYS A 484 22.53 32.18 6.55
CA LYS A 484 23.61 33.12 6.24
C LYS A 484 24.85 32.84 7.09
N THR A 485 24.69 32.63 8.39
CA THR A 485 25.78 32.22 9.29
C THR A 485 26.41 30.90 8.85
N ALA A 486 25.61 29.88 8.53
CA ALA A 486 26.12 28.58 8.10
C ALA A 486 26.92 28.65 6.78
N ILE A 487 26.50 29.51 5.85
CA ILE A 487 27.22 29.74 4.59
C ILE A 487 28.49 30.55 4.83
N THR A 488 28.45 31.61 5.65
CA THR A 488 29.63 32.43 5.99
C THR A 488 30.70 31.62 6.72
N ASP A 489 30.31 30.78 7.68
CA ASP A 489 31.24 29.91 8.43
C ASP A 489 31.93 28.87 7.53
N THR A 490 31.31 28.49 6.42
CA THR A 490 31.82 27.42 5.54
C THR A 490 32.55 27.94 4.30
N TYR A 491 32.11 29.08 3.74
CA TYR A 491 32.60 29.63 2.47
C TYR A 491 33.31 31.00 2.59
N GLY A 492 33.27 31.66 3.75
CA GLY A 492 34.22 32.73 4.10
C GLY A 492 33.97 34.14 3.55
N SER A 493 32.78 34.46 3.02
CA SER A 493 32.39 35.84 2.66
C SER A 493 30.87 36.03 2.64
N GLY A 494 30.43 37.28 2.82
CA GLY A 494 29.02 37.68 2.86
C GLY A 494 28.36 37.66 1.47
N LEU A 495 28.01 36.47 1.01
CA LEU A 495 27.44 36.21 -0.32
C LEU A 495 25.93 36.53 -0.37
N GLU A 496 25.46 37.03 -1.51
CA GLU A 496 24.03 37.21 -1.80
C GLU A 496 23.42 35.88 -2.31
N LEU A 497 22.26 35.50 -1.76
CA LEU A 497 21.58 34.23 -2.02
C LEU A 497 20.59 34.36 -3.18
N GLU A 498 20.77 33.57 -4.24
CA GLU A 498 19.87 33.52 -5.40
C GLU A 498 19.26 32.10 -5.52
N VAL A 499 17.93 31.99 -5.68
CA VAL A 499 17.22 30.70 -5.71
C VAL A 499 16.60 30.46 -7.09
N ARG A 500 17.10 29.47 -7.83
CA ARG A 500 16.66 29.17 -9.20
C ARG A 500 15.78 27.92 -9.30
N SER A 501 14.84 27.93 -10.25
CA SER A 501 13.96 26.78 -10.57
C SER A 501 14.60 25.82 -11.60
N PRO A 502 14.11 24.57 -11.72
CA PRO A 502 14.52 23.64 -12.79
C PRO A 502 14.23 24.17 -14.21
N SER A 503 13.19 24.99 -14.37
CA SER A 503 12.80 25.60 -15.66
C SER A 503 13.72 26.74 -16.10
N GLU A 504 14.33 27.47 -15.16
CA GLU A 504 15.32 28.54 -15.43
C GLU A 504 16.73 27.99 -15.75
N ALA A 505 16.98 26.70 -15.48
CA ALA A 505 18.29 26.07 -15.71
C ALA A 505 18.48 25.55 -17.15
N VAL A 506 17.43 25.57 -17.98
CA VAL A 506 17.44 25.04 -19.36
C VAL A 506 17.83 26.12 -20.38
N GLU A 507 17.77 27.41 -20.03
CA GLU A 507 18.02 28.53 -20.95
C GLU A 507 19.50 28.85 -21.24
N GLU A 508 20.48 28.14 -20.66
CA GLU A 508 21.92 28.38 -20.91
C GLU A 508 22.59 27.34 -21.82
N THR A 509 21.83 26.45 -22.45
CA THR A 509 22.35 25.52 -23.46
C THR A 509 21.64 25.66 -24.80
N ASP A 510 21.65 26.85 -25.40
CA ASP A 510 21.56 26.98 -26.86
C ASP A 510 22.08 28.34 -27.36
N PRO A 511 23.28 28.42 -27.97
CA PRO A 511 23.77 29.62 -28.61
C PRO A 511 23.38 29.62 -30.09
N ASN A 512 22.09 29.67 -30.40
CA ASN A 512 21.55 30.08 -31.71
C ASN A 512 20.03 29.98 -31.73
N GLU A 513 19.32 31.06 -31.39
CA GLU A 513 18.14 31.45 -32.15
C GLU A 513 17.82 32.92 -31.87
N ASP A 514 18.13 33.73 -32.88
CA ASP A 514 17.82 35.15 -32.92
C ASP A 514 16.38 35.34 -33.44
N SER A 515 15.71 36.37 -32.93
CA SER A 515 14.45 36.96 -33.40
C SER A 515 13.12 36.18 -33.21
N ARG A 516 12.38 36.53 -32.14
CA ARG A 516 10.92 36.82 -32.19
C ARG A 516 10.44 37.59 -30.95
N GLU A 517 10.04 38.83 -31.23
CA GLU A 517 9.17 39.77 -30.50
C GLU A 517 8.95 39.61 -28.98
N LYS A 518 9.55 40.56 -28.24
CA LYS A 518 9.19 40.92 -26.87
C LYS A 518 7.76 41.50 -26.83
N THR A 519 6.83 40.80 -26.21
CA THR A 519 5.61 41.40 -25.64
C THR A 519 5.62 41.15 -24.14
N GLY A 520 5.97 42.18 -23.37
CA GLY A 520 5.88 42.15 -21.92
C GLY A 520 4.42 42.22 -21.49
N VAL A 521 3.91 41.18 -20.85
CA VAL A 521 2.63 41.23 -20.12
C VAL A 521 2.96 41.47 -18.65
N ASN A 522 2.73 42.70 -18.19
CA ASN A 522 2.66 43.00 -16.76
C ASN A 522 1.44 42.27 -16.19
N VAL A 523 1.68 41.28 -15.33
CA VAL A 523 0.64 40.51 -14.64
C VAL A 523 0.21 41.30 -13.39
N SER A 524 -1.09 41.54 -13.25
CA SER A 524 -1.71 42.29 -12.14
C SER A 524 -1.57 41.52 -10.81
N ALA A 525 -1.42 42.23 -9.68
CA ALA A 525 -1.31 41.62 -8.34
C ALA A 525 -2.50 40.71 -7.97
N ALA A 526 -3.68 40.91 -8.59
CA ALA A 526 -4.83 40.03 -8.40
C ALA A 526 -4.63 38.63 -9.02
N GLN A 527 -3.81 38.52 -10.07
CA GLN A 527 -3.50 37.25 -10.74
C GLN A 527 -2.42 36.44 -10.00
N GLU A 528 -1.75 37.00 -8.99
CA GLU A 528 -0.84 36.26 -8.10
C GLU A 528 -1.59 35.45 -7.02
N SER A 529 -2.87 35.76 -6.79
CA SER A 529 -3.71 35.02 -5.83
C SER A 529 -3.77 33.53 -6.20
N ALA A 530 -3.47 32.66 -5.23
CA ALA A 530 -3.44 31.22 -5.41
C ALA A 530 -4.79 30.67 -5.91
N MET A 531 -5.90 31.30 -5.50
CA MET A 531 -7.25 30.92 -5.90
C MET A 531 -7.53 31.26 -7.37
N VAL A 532 -7.06 32.41 -7.85
CA VAL A 532 -7.23 32.84 -9.25
C VAL A 532 -6.38 31.96 -10.17
N ARG A 533 -5.18 31.56 -9.76
CA ARG A 533 -4.34 30.61 -10.50
C ARG A 533 -4.93 29.20 -10.56
N ALA A 534 -5.53 28.73 -9.47
CA ALA A 534 -6.23 27.45 -9.46
C ALA A 534 -7.46 27.47 -10.39
N ALA A 535 -8.21 28.58 -10.41
CA ALA A 535 -9.35 28.74 -11.31
C ALA A 535 -8.94 28.82 -12.79
N MET A 536 -7.87 29.56 -13.11
CA MET A 536 -7.33 29.61 -14.48
C MET A 536 -6.76 28.26 -14.95
N ALA A 537 -6.13 27.49 -14.06
CA ALA A 537 -5.65 26.14 -14.37
C ALA A 537 -6.80 25.15 -14.66
N MET A 538 -8.00 25.44 -14.18
CA MET A 538 -9.24 24.70 -14.50
C MET A 538 -10.00 25.29 -15.70
N GLY A 539 -9.42 26.26 -16.42
CA GLY A 539 -9.98 26.83 -17.65
C GLY A 539 -10.84 28.08 -17.47
N ALA A 540 -10.90 28.68 -16.27
CA ALA A 540 -11.63 29.93 -16.06
C ALA A 540 -10.89 31.15 -16.63
N LYS A 541 -11.64 32.14 -17.15
CA LYS A 541 -11.10 33.40 -17.68
C LYS A 541 -11.58 34.58 -16.84
N VAL A 542 -10.67 35.47 -16.43
CA VAL A 542 -11.02 36.68 -15.68
C VAL A 542 -11.70 37.68 -16.61
N ILE A 543 -12.89 38.14 -16.23
CA ILE A 543 -13.76 38.98 -17.08
C ILE A 543 -13.60 40.49 -16.75
N SER A 544 -13.33 40.86 -15.49
CA SER A 544 -13.00 42.23 -15.07
C SER A 544 -12.32 42.26 -13.68
N GLU A 545 -11.49 43.27 -13.41
CA GLU A 545 -10.87 43.54 -12.10
C GLU A 545 -11.36 44.91 -11.59
N ASP A 546 -12.03 44.96 -10.43
CA ASP A 546 -12.42 46.22 -9.77
C ASP A 546 -11.42 46.59 -8.67
N THR A 547 -10.59 47.60 -8.91
CA THR A 547 -9.66 48.13 -7.92
C THR A 547 -10.34 49.19 -7.05
N THR A 548 -11.06 48.77 -6.01
CA THR A 548 -11.49 49.69 -4.93
C THR A 548 -10.41 49.76 -3.86
N ASN A 549 -9.61 50.82 -3.95
CA ASN A 549 -8.51 51.16 -3.05
C ASN A 549 -9.09 51.69 -1.72
N GLN A 550 -8.92 50.95 -0.62
CA GLN A 550 -9.13 51.47 0.73
C GLN A 550 -8.04 52.51 1.06
N LYS A 551 -8.38 53.79 0.90
CA LYS A 551 -7.73 54.89 1.62
C LYS A 551 -8.52 55.20 2.90
N SER A 552 -7.76 55.66 3.90
CA SER A 552 -8.13 56.35 5.15
C SER A 552 -8.81 55.55 6.27
N ASN A 553 -8.07 55.29 7.35
CA ASN A 553 -8.18 56.12 8.55
C ASN A 553 -6.99 55.93 9.51
N THR A 554 -6.07 56.90 9.46
CA THR A 554 -5.34 57.43 10.62
C THR A 554 -5.82 58.87 10.78
N ASP A 555 -6.70 59.09 11.75
CA ASP A 555 -6.66 60.13 12.78
C ASP A 555 -7.87 59.97 13.72
#